data_AF-A0A8T5ERJ7-F1
#
_entry.id   AF-A0A8T5ERJ7-F1
#
_cell.length_a   1.000
_cell.length_b   1.000
_cell.length_c   1.000
_cell.angle_alpha   90.00
_cell.angle_beta   90.00
_cell.angle_gamma   90.00
#
_symmetry.space_group_name_H-M   'P 1'
#
loop_
_entity.id
_entity.type
_entity.pdbx_description
1 polymer ?
#
loop_
_entity_poly.entity_id
_entity_poly.type
_entity_poly.pdbx_seq_one_letter_code
_entity_poly.pdbx_strand_id
1 'polypeptide(L)' 'SSTTLTRRLGELEDHGLVKRTVYETVPATVVYQLTDSGADLLPSLESFFEWVINDTNQTQ' A
#
# COMPACT_ATOMS: atom_id res chain seq x y z
N SER A 1 3.85 -13.89 8.36
CA SER A 1 5.27 -13.75 8.74
C SER A 1 5.68 -12.29 8.65
N SER A 2 6.25 -11.69 9.70
CA SER A 2 6.66 -10.27 9.71
C SER A 2 7.66 -9.93 8.59
N THR A 3 8.40 -10.93 8.12
CA THR A 3 9.31 -10.87 6.97
C THR A 3 8.62 -10.54 5.64
N THR A 4 7.41 -11.06 5.38
CA THR A 4 6.69 -10.79 4.13
C THR A 4 6.23 -9.35 4.05
N LEU A 5 5.67 -8.81 5.14
CA LEU A 5 5.17 -7.42 5.17
C LEU A 5 6.32 -6.42 5.05
N THR A 6 7.41 -6.64 5.78
CA THR A 6 8.60 -5.78 5.72
C THR A 6 9.18 -5.75 4.30
N ARG A 7 9.27 -6.91 3.63
CA ARG A 7 9.73 -6.99 2.24
C ARG A 7 8.82 -6.22 1.28
N ARG A 8 7.49 -6.36 1.41
CA ARG A 8 6.53 -5.65 0.56
C ARG A 8 6.57 -4.13 0.77
N LEU A 9 6.72 -3.68 2.02
CA LEU A 9 6.89 -2.25 2.31
C LEU A 9 8.19 -1.70 1.72
N GLY A 10 9.28 -2.47 1.76
CA GLY A 10 10.53 -2.12 1.08
C GLY A 10 10.36 -1.99 -0.44
N GLU A 11 9.68 -2.95 -1.09
CA GLU A 11 9.39 -2.87 -2.53
C GLU A 11 8.55 -1.64 -2.89
N LEU A 12 7.53 -1.31 -2.08
CA LEU A 12 6.70 -0.12 -2.31
C LEU A 12 7.46 1.19 -2.07
N GLU A 13 8.41 1.20 -1.14
CA GLU A 13 9.32 2.32 -0.91
C GLU A 13 10.29 2.50 -2.09
N ASP A 14 10.89 1.41 -2.59
CA ASP A 14 11.79 1.41 -3.75
C ASP A 14 11.11 1.91 -5.03
N HIS A 15 9.82 1.62 -5.19
CA HIS A 15 8.99 2.13 -6.28
C HIS A 15 8.44 3.55 -6.05
N GLY A 16 8.75 4.18 -4.92
CA GLY A 16 8.30 5.54 -4.60
C GLY A 16 6.80 5.66 -4.34
N LEU A 17 6.12 4.56 -4.06
CA LEU A 17 4.67 4.52 -3.76
C LEU A 17 4.39 4.73 -2.27
N VAL A 18 5.35 4.39 -1.42
CA VAL A 18 5.25 4.53 0.04
C VAL A 18 6.49 5.25 0.56
N LYS A 19 6.28 6.17 1.50
CA LYS A 19 7.32 6.85 2.25
C LYS A 19 7.42 6.29 3.65
N ARG A 20 8.63 5.95 4.06
CA ARG A 20 8.96 5.57 5.43
C ARG A 20 9.47 6.76 6.22
N THR A 21 8.84 7.06 7.35
CA THR A 21 9.26 8.12 8.28
C THR A 21 9.55 7.52 9.65
N VAL A 22 10.73 7.81 10.19
CA VAL A 22 11.10 7.43 11.56
C VAL A 22 10.94 8.66 12.45
N TYR A 23 10.13 8.52 13.49
CA TYR A 23 9.97 9.54 14.51
C TYR A 23 10.79 9.19 15.75
N GLU A 24 11.49 10.19 16.27
CA GLU A 24 12.27 10.11 17.51
C GLU A 24 11.35 10.14 18.74
N THR A 25 10.51 9.12 18.87
CA THR A 25 9.69 8.85 20.05
C THR A 25 10.39 7.84 20.97
N VAL A 26 9.89 7.66 22.19
CA VAL A 26 10.37 6.59 23.09
C VAL A 26 9.21 5.61 23.33
N PRO A 27 9.26 4.38 22.76
CA PRO A 27 10.23 3.86 21.77
C PRO A 27 10.07 4.52 20.39
N ALA A 28 11.08 4.39 19.53
CA ALA A 28 11.06 4.98 18.18
C ALA A 28 9.90 4.41 17.34
N THR A 29 9.14 5.30 16.70
CA THR A 29 7.97 4.92 15.89
C THR A 29 8.32 5.01 14.42
N VAL A 30 8.00 3.96 13.67
CA VAL A 30 8.14 3.93 12.21
C VAL A 30 6.75 4.00 11.61
N VAL A 31 6.53 4.98 10.73
CA VAL A 31 5.27 5.17 10.01
C VAL A 31 5.52 5.03 8.52
N TYR A 32 4.65 4.31 7.84
CA TYR A 32 4.61 4.18 6.39
C TYR A 32 3.38 4.92 5.87
N GLN A 33 3.55 5.77 4.88
CA GLN A 33 2.46 6.56 4.28
C GLN A 33 2.54 6.48 2.76
N LEU A 34 1.40 6.54 2.08
CA LEU A 34 1.39 6.68 0.62
C LEU A 34 2.06 8.01 0.24
N THR A 35 2.84 7.99 -0.84
CA THR A 35 3.30 9.20 -1.51
C THR A 35 2.19 9.75 -2.40
N ASP A 36 2.39 10.95 -2.95
CA ASP A 36 1.46 11.52 -3.94
C ASP A 36 1.32 10.59 -5.14
N SER A 37 2.42 10.03 -5.66
CA SER A 37 2.40 9.04 -6.74
C SER A 37 1.70 7.73 -6.35
N GLY A 38 1.83 7.30 -5.08
CA GLY A 38 1.09 6.16 -4.55
C GLY A 38 -0.41 6.44 -4.45
N ALA A 39 -0.80 7.67 -4.13
CA ALA A 39 -2.19 8.11 -4.09
C ALA A 39 -2.78 8.22 -5.51
N ASP A 40 -2.02 8.71 -6.48
CA ASP A 40 -2.43 8.79 -7.89
C ASP A 40 -2.71 7.41 -8.51
N LEU A 41 -2.13 6.35 -7.95
CA LEU A 41 -2.39 4.98 -8.37
C LEU A 41 -3.74 4.44 -7.85
N LEU A 42 -4.25 4.97 -6.73
CA LEU A 42 -5.47 4.47 -6.08
C LEU A 42 -6.68 4.42 -7.02
N PRO A 43 -7.01 5.45 -7.83
CA PRO A 43 -8.17 5.40 -8.72
C PRO A 43 -8.10 4.25 -9.74
N SER A 44 -6.90 3.92 -10.22
CA SER A 44 -6.69 2.81 -11.14
C SER A 44 -6.93 1.46 -10.47
N LEU A 45 -6.49 1.32 -9.21
CA LEU A 45 -6.72 0.13 -8.40
C LEU A 45 -8.20 0.00 -8.00
N GLU A 46 -8.87 1.10 -7.68
CA GLU A 46 -10.31 1.13 -7.38
C GLU A 46 -11.12 0.58 -8.56
N SER A 47 -10.85 1.05 -9.79
CA SER A 47 -11.51 0.52 -10.99
C SER A 47 -11.27 -0.98 -11.18
N PHE A 48 -10.06 -1.47 -10.88
CA PHE A 48 -9.75 -2.89 -10.93
C PHE A 48 -10.51 -3.68 -9.84
N PHE A 49 -10.58 -3.16 -8.62
CA PHE A 49 -11.33 -3.79 -7.54
C PHE A 49 -12.83 -3.80 -7.82
N GLU A 50 -13.39 -2.72 -8.36
CA GLU A 50 -14.78 -2.67 -8.80
C GLU A 50 -15.08 -3.75 -9.85
N TRP A 51 -14.19 -3.93 -10.84
CA TRP A 51 -14.33 -5.01 -11.82
C TRP A 51 -14.35 -6.38 -11.15
N VAL A 52 -13.39 -6.67 -10.25
CA VAL A 52 -13.33 -7.96 -9.55
C VAL A 52 -14.60 -8.20 -8.72
N ILE A 53 -15.04 -7.21 -7.95
CA ILE A 53 -16.20 -7.32 -7.07
C ILE A 53 -17.47 -7.55 -7.92
N ASN A 54 -17.62 -6.82 -9.01
CA ASN A 54 -18.76 -6.99 -9.92
C ASN A 54 -18.75 -8.35 -10.62
N ASP A 55 -17.57 -8.87 -10.99
CA ASP A 55 -17.42 -10.20 -11.61
C ASP A 55 -17.76 -11.32 -10.62
N THR A 56 -17.37 -11.20 -9.35
CA THR A 56 -17.73 -12.18 -8.31
C THR A 56 -19.23 -12.25 -8.01
N ASN A 57 -20.01 -11.23 -8.41
CA ASN A 57 -21.47 -11.23 -8.31
C ASN A 57 -22.17 -11.88 -9.52
N GLN A 58 -21.43 -12.31 -10.55
CA GLN A 58 -21.96 -12.95 -11.77
C GLN A 58 -21.82 -14.49 -11.75
N THR A 59 -21.22 -15.08 -10.69
CA THR A 59 -21.02 -16.53 -10.56
C THR A 59 -21.89 -17.20 -9.48
N GLN A 60 -23.12 -16.72 -9.28
CA GLN A 60 -24.18 -17.45 -8.57
C GLN A 60 -25.34 -17.77 -9.51
#